data_AF-A0A524MA15-F1
#
_entry.id   AF-A0A524MA15-F1
#
_cell.length_a   1.000
_cell.length_b   1.000
_cell.length_c   1.000
_cell.angle_alpha   90.00
_cell.angle_beta   90.00
_cell.angle_gamma   90.00
#
_symmetry.space_group_name_H-M   'P 1'
#
loop_
_entity.id
_entity.type
_entity.pdbx_description
1 polymer ?
#
loop_
_entity_poly.entity_id
_entity_poly.type
_entity_poly.pdbx_seq_one_letter_code
_entity_poly.pdbx_strand_id
1 'polypeptide(L)' 'QLFVYAMYRLYKEQGKEFVPKLKALLAAGSSRSPRDLAADIGFDITTEEFWQKGIDQFSEFVKMFEDTL' A
#
# COMPACT_ATOMS: atom_id res chain seq x y z
N GLN A 1 5.43 4.30 -7.50
CA GLN A 1 4.12 4.83 -7.08
C GLN A 1 3.14 3.76 -6.60
N LEU A 2 3.06 2.59 -7.24
CA LEU A 2 2.13 1.50 -6.86
C LEU A 2 2.22 1.06 -5.39
N PHE A 3 3.40 1.15 -4.77
CA PHE A 3 3.58 0.79 -3.35
C PHE A 3 2.69 1.63 -2.43
N VAL A 4 2.64 2.95 -2.65
CA VAL A 4 1.81 3.86 -1.84
C VAL A 4 0.33 3.57 -2.05
N TYR A 5 -0.09 3.25 -3.27
CA TYR A 5 -1.46 2.88 -3.57
C TYR A 5 -1.86 1.54 -2.94
N ALA A 6 -0.96 0.55 -2.94
CA ALA A 6 -1.18 -0.70 -2.22
C ALA A 6 -1.34 -0.44 -0.71
N MET A 7 -0.48 0.40 -0.11
CA MET A 7 -0.61 0.81 1.31
C MET A 7 -1.93 1.52 1.59
N TYR A 8 -2.36 2.41 0.70
CA TYR A 8 -3.64 3.11 0.84
C TYR A 8 -4.83 2.15 0.76
N ARG A 9 -4.81 1.19 -0.17
CA ARG A 9 -5.84 0.17 -0.28
C ARG A 9 -5.89 -0.73 0.96
N LEU A 10 -4.74 -1.13 1.49
CA LEU A 10 -4.66 -1.89 2.74
C LEU A 10 -5.23 -1.10 3.93
N TYR A 11 -5.00 0.20 4.00
CA TYR A 11 -5.65 1.06 4.98
C TYR A 11 -7.17 1.11 4.79
N LYS A 12 -7.67 1.19 3.55
CA LYS A 12 -9.12 1.12 3.29
C LYS A 12 -9.73 -0.23 3.71
N GLU A 13 -9.01 -1.34 3.51
CA GLU A 13 -9.46 -2.70 3.84
C GLU A 13 -9.42 -3.00 5.35
N GLN A 14 -8.33 -2.63 6.04
CA GLN A 14 -8.08 -2.97 7.45
C GLN A 14 -8.44 -1.84 8.42
N GLY A 15 -8.65 -0.62 7.93
CA GLY A 15 -8.98 0.53 8.73
C GLY A 15 -7.90 0.92 9.73
N LYS A 16 -8.32 1.32 10.94
CA LYS A 16 -7.44 1.89 11.97
C LYS A 16 -6.36 0.91 12.47
N GLU A 17 -6.61 -0.39 12.40
CA GLU A 17 -5.65 -1.43 12.78
C GLU A 17 -4.39 -1.43 11.91
N PHE A 18 -4.46 -0.83 10.71
CA PHE A 18 -3.31 -0.70 9.82
C PHE A 18 -2.43 0.52 10.12
N VAL A 19 -2.96 1.51 10.86
CA VAL A 19 -2.24 2.77 11.14
C VAL A 19 -0.91 2.54 11.86
N PRO A 20 -0.80 1.69 12.89
CA PRO A 20 0.48 1.42 13.54
C PRO A 20 1.51 0.81 12.58
N LYS A 21 1.07 -0.09 11.69
CA LYS A 21 1.94 -0.75 10.69
C LYS A 21 2.49 0.26 9.68
N LEU A 22 1.64 1.14 9.16
CA LEU A 22 2.05 2.21 8.25
C LEU A 22 3.03 3.18 8.93
N LYS A 23 2.77 3.54 10.20
CA LYS A 23 3.68 4.41 10.96
C LYS A 23 5.05 3.77 11.18
N ALA A 24 5.09 2.48 11.52
CA ALA A 24 6.35 1.75 11.69
C ALA A 24 7.17 1.73 10.40
N LEU A 25 6.51 1.51 9.26
CA LEU A 25 7.15 1.54 7.94
C LEU A 25 7.73 2.92 7.61
N LEU A 26 6.97 4.00 7.83
CA LEU A 26 7.44 5.36 7.59
C LEU A 26 8.58 5.77 8.54
N ALA A 27 8.52 5.34 9.81
CA ALA A 27 9.55 5.63 10.80
C ALA A 27 10.90 4.96 10.48
N ALA A 28 10.88 3.80 9.83
CA ALA A 28 12.10 3.13 9.40
C ALA A 28 12.83 3.86 8.26
N GLY A 29 12.14 4.68 7.47
CA GLY A 29 12.72 5.50 6.41
C GLY A 29 13.62 4.68 5.47
N SER A 30 14.82 5.20 5.18
CA SER A 30 15.82 4.55 4.31
C SER A 30 16.79 3.63 5.06
N SER A 31 16.58 3.39 6.37
CA SER A 31 17.51 2.59 7.18
C SER A 31 17.40 1.09 6.91
N ARG A 32 16.30 0.64 6.31
CA ARG A 32 15.99 -0.77 6.00
C ARG A 32 15.44 -0.87 4.59
N SER A 33 15.63 -2.03 3.96
CA SER A 33 15.11 -2.23 2.60
C SER A 33 13.57 -2.24 2.62
N PRO A 34 12.89 -1.72 1.58
CA PRO A 34 11.43 -1.79 1.47
C PRO A 34 10.89 -3.22 1.55
N ARG A 35 11.68 -4.21 1.13
CA ARG A 35 11.32 -5.64 1.21
C ARG A 35 11.21 -6.10 2.67
N ASP A 36 12.23 -5.81 3.46
CA ASP A 36 12.26 -6.24 4.88
C ASP A 36 11.17 -5.52 5.68
N LEU A 37 10.95 -4.24 5.37
CA LEU A 37 9.90 -3.46 6.03
C LEU A 37 8.51 -3.96 5.71
N ALA A 38 8.25 -4.34 4.46
CA ALA A 38 6.97 -4.92 4.09
C ALA A 38 6.76 -6.30 4.71
N ALA A 39 7.81 -7.13 4.77
CA ALA A 39 7.75 -8.44 5.42
C ALA A 39 7.37 -8.31 6.90
N ASP A 40 7.94 -7.35 7.62
CA ASP A 40 7.64 -7.06 9.03
C ASP A 40 6.16 -6.72 9.30
N ILE A 41 5.50 -6.07 8.33
CA ILE A 41 4.08 -5.71 8.44
C ILE A 41 3.15 -6.77 7.84
N GLY A 42 3.70 -7.91 7.40
CA GLY A 42 2.98 -9.07 6.91
C GLY A 42 2.69 -9.08 5.40
N PHE A 43 3.46 -8.33 4.60
CA PHE A 43 3.30 -8.29 3.14
C PHE A 43 4.59 -8.68 2.42
N ASP A 44 4.47 -9.55 1.43
CA ASP A 44 5.57 -9.85 0.52
C ASP A 44 5.45 -9.00 -0.75
N ILE A 45 6.28 -7.96 -0.86
CA ILE A 45 6.31 -7.07 -2.03
C ILE A 45 6.93 -7.71 -3.28
N THR A 46 7.42 -8.95 -3.20
CA THR A 46 7.90 -9.69 -4.35
C THR A 46 6.78 -10.46 -5.05
N THR A 47 5.61 -10.57 -4.42
CA THR A 47 4.43 -11.22 -4.99
C THR A 47 3.66 -10.28 -5.90
N GLU A 48 3.07 -10.85 -6.95
CA GLU A 48 2.13 -10.14 -7.84
C GLU A 48 0.90 -9.65 -7.07
N GLU A 49 0.41 -10.44 -6.11
CA GLU A 49 -0.78 -10.15 -5.31
C GLU A 49 -0.66 -8.81 -4.57
N PHE A 50 0.53 -8.48 -4.07
CA PHE A 50 0.79 -7.19 -3.45
C PHE A 50 0.63 -6.05 -4.46
N TRP A 51 1.22 -6.18 -5.65
CA TRP A 51 1.18 -5.14 -6.68
C TRP A 51 -0.21 -4.98 -7.30
N GLN A 52 -0.98 -6.06 -7.40
CA GLN A 52 -2.37 -6.02 -7.84
C GLN A 52 -3.20 -5.08 -6.97
N LYS A 53 -2.94 -5.01 -5.65
CA LYS A 53 -3.61 -4.03 -4.78
C LYS A 53 -3.33 -2.58 -5.18
N GLY A 54 -2.10 -2.28 -5.59
CA GLY A 54 -1.74 -0.95 -6.07
C GLY A 54 -2.39 -0.60 -7.41
N ILE A 55 -2.49 -1.58 -8.31
CA ILE A 55 -3.14 -1.43 -9.63
C ILE A 55 -4.64 -1.19 -9.45
N ASP A 56 -5.32 -2.01 -8.64
CA ASP A 56 -6.76 -1.87 -8.39
C ASP A 56 -7.09 -0.49 -7.81
N GLN A 57 -6.27 0.01 -6.88
CA GLN A 57 -6.46 1.33 -6.30
C GLN A 57 -6.24 2.45 -7.31
N PHE A 58 -5.28 2.29 -8.23
CA PHE A 58 -5.09 3.24 -9.32
C PHE A 58 -6.30 3.25 -10.26
N SER A 59 -6.83 2.07 -10.62
CA SER A 59 -8.05 1.95 -11.43
C SER A 59 -9.25 2.63 -10.78
N GLU A 60 -9.40 2.55 -9.44
CA GLU A 60 -10.44 3.31 -8.73
C GLU A 60 -10.29 4.83 -8.91
N PHE A 61 -9.06 5.35 -8.86
CA PHE A 61 -8.82 6.78 -9.05
C PHE A 61 -9.09 7.23 -10.49
N VAL A 62 -8.73 6.40 -11.48
CA VAL A 62 -9.06 6.67 -12.89
C VAL A 62 -10.56 6.71 -13.08
N LYS A 63 -11.29 5.72 -12.55
CA LYS A 63 -12.75 5.70 -12.63
C LYS A 63 -13.40 6.92 -11.96
N MET A 64 -12.93 7.30 -10.77
CA MET A 64 -13.42 8.50 -10.07
C MET A 64 -13.20 9.77 -10.89
N PHE A 65 -12.08 9.87 -11.60
CA PHE A 65 -11.80 10.98 -12.49
C PHE A 65 -12.76 10.99 -13.70
N GLU A 66 -12.96 9.83 -14.34
CA GLU A 66 -13.89 9.68 -15.46
C GLU A 66 -15.34 10.01 -15.08
N ASP A 67 -15.80 9.58 -13.90
CA ASP A 67 -17.15 9.84 -13.39
C ASP A 67 -17.40 11.34 -13.06
N THR A 68 -16.34 12.15 -12.98
CA THR A 68 -16.43 13.60 -12.68
C THR A 68 -16.48 14.46 -13.94
N LEU A 69 -16.26 13.88 -15.13
CA LEU A 69 -16.39 14.54 -16.44
C LEU A 69 -17.83 14.53 -16.93
#